data_AF-A0A937G0H5-F1
#
_entry.id   AF-A0A937G0H5-F1
#
_cell.length_a   1.000
_cell.length_b   1.000
_cell.length_c   1.000
_cell.angle_alpha   90.00
_cell.angle_beta   90.00
_cell.angle_gamma   90.00
#
_symmetry.space_group_name_H-M   'P 1'
#
loop_
_entity.id
_entity.type
_entity.pdbx_description
1 polymer ?
#
loop_
_entity_poly.entity_id
_entity_poly.type
_entity_poly.pdbx_seq_one_letter_code
_entity_poly.pdbx_strand_id
1 'polypeptide(L)'
;MVKRRGNIDNYVRDHLKYATVKELWNSLSAEQVDAVALYLEQFDKEMGIIIADQTGIGKGRQAAAVIRHAIVSGYLPIFFTRKPDLFTDMFRDLKSIGFDGIRPFIVNTDTNARIKDAEGHVVFSPLNPNQQKELLTISREVPTESQESMEYHKRINKPLPDPEQYPTITLTESIDYLPEDYDSIFCTYSQVQAAQPYKKLWLSQLIARGVEGSKKYKKVVFILDESHMAGSFDSIVGEWMRRILPKTKTCCFLSATFAKYPEVMPFYAKKTSIRETNMSDMVFVSAMQRGGLALQEIVASNLAESGQLIRRQRSNEGIHVEYKVLDKEPERSKNRASVDRIIRLMNQVVAFEEQFIMPILNEVHSSARKAG
;
A
#
# COMPACT_ATOMS: atom_id res chain seq x y z
N MET A 1 -18.37 -6.93 -19.63
CA MET A 1 -17.01 -7.07 -20.19
C MET A 1 -16.95 -7.98 -21.42
N VAL A 2 -17.38 -9.24 -21.33
CA VAL A 2 -17.36 -10.23 -22.45
C VAL A 2 -17.95 -9.68 -23.75
N LYS A 3 -19.11 -9.02 -23.70
CA LYS A 3 -19.74 -8.39 -24.88
C LYS A 3 -18.87 -7.30 -25.55
N ARG A 4 -18.01 -6.61 -24.79
CA ARG A 4 -17.17 -5.49 -25.29
C ARG A 4 -15.78 -5.94 -25.73
N ARG A 5 -15.19 -6.91 -25.05
CA ARG A 5 -13.78 -7.34 -25.25
C ARG A 5 -13.65 -8.73 -25.89
N GLY A 6 -14.75 -9.45 -26.10
CA GLY A 6 -14.74 -10.80 -26.64
C GLY A 6 -14.26 -11.81 -25.59
N ASN A 7 -13.40 -12.74 -26.01
CA ASN A 7 -12.84 -13.78 -25.14
C ASN A 7 -11.86 -13.15 -24.12
N ILE A 8 -12.18 -13.29 -22.84
CA ILE A 8 -11.44 -12.67 -21.73
C ILE A 8 -10.04 -13.25 -21.59
N ASP A 9 -9.86 -14.55 -21.80
CA ASP A 9 -8.56 -15.20 -21.70
C ASP A 9 -7.60 -14.68 -22.78
N ASN A 10 -8.09 -14.51 -24.02
CA ASN A 10 -7.31 -13.90 -25.08
C ASN A 10 -6.96 -12.45 -24.74
N TYR A 11 -7.92 -11.68 -24.24
CA TYR A 11 -7.71 -10.30 -23.81
C TYR A 11 -6.60 -10.20 -22.75
N VAL A 12 -6.65 -11.03 -21.71
CA VAL A 12 -5.62 -11.06 -20.65
C VAL A 12 -4.29 -11.56 -21.17
N ARG A 13 -4.27 -12.63 -21.98
CA ARG A 13 -3.06 -13.17 -22.63
C ARG A 13 -2.31 -12.08 -23.39
N ASP A 14 -3.02 -11.31 -24.22
CA ASP A 14 -2.44 -10.32 -25.12
C ASP A 14 -1.85 -9.12 -24.37
N HIS A 15 -2.49 -8.71 -23.26
CA HIS A 15 -1.99 -7.64 -22.41
C HIS A 15 -0.83 -8.09 -21.51
N LEU A 16 -0.85 -9.34 -21.04
CA LEU A 16 0.26 -9.92 -20.26
C LEU A 16 1.41 -10.45 -21.12
N LYS A 17 1.26 -10.42 -22.46
CA LYS A 17 2.25 -10.92 -23.43
C LYS A 17 2.64 -12.37 -23.18
N TYR A 18 1.67 -13.24 -22.92
CA TYR A 18 1.89 -14.69 -23.00
C TYR A 18 1.85 -15.13 -24.48
N ALA A 19 2.67 -16.11 -24.87
CA ALA A 19 2.72 -16.55 -26.25
C ALA A 19 1.47 -17.33 -26.64
N THR A 20 0.90 -18.09 -25.70
CA THR A 20 -0.30 -18.90 -25.92
C THR A 20 -1.29 -18.80 -24.76
N VAL A 21 -2.56 -19.13 -25.02
CA VAL A 21 -3.59 -19.22 -23.97
C VAL A 21 -3.25 -20.34 -22.98
N LYS A 22 -2.61 -21.42 -23.44
CA LYS A 22 -2.18 -22.54 -22.59
C LYS A 22 -1.15 -22.09 -21.54
N GLU A 23 -0.21 -21.22 -21.91
CA GLU A 23 0.73 -20.63 -20.95
C GLU A 23 0.02 -19.77 -19.90
N LEU A 24 -0.98 -18.97 -20.32
CA LEU A 24 -1.80 -18.20 -19.40
C LEU A 24 -2.52 -19.12 -18.39
N TRP A 25 -3.16 -20.19 -18.85
CA TRP A 25 -3.89 -21.14 -17.99
C TRP A 25 -2.98 -21.93 -17.05
N ASN A 26 -1.75 -22.22 -17.47
CA ASN A 26 -0.75 -22.82 -16.56
C ASN A 26 -0.30 -21.85 -15.46
N SER A 27 -0.40 -20.53 -15.71
CA SER A 27 0.08 -19.48 -14.82
C SER A 27 -1.01 -18.99 -13.85
N LEU A 28 -2.22 -18.74 -14.37
CA LEU A 28 -3.33 -18.11 -13.66
C LEU A 28 -4.59 -19.00 -13.72
N SER A 29 -5.29 -19.11 -12.59
CA SER A 29 -6.62 -19.75 -12.58
C SER A 29 -7.68 -18.87 -13.24
N ALA A 30 -8.81 -19.44 -13.62
CA ALA A 30 -9.92 -18.69 -14.22
C ALA A 30 -10.34 -17.49 -13.37
N GLU A 31 -10.41 -17.66 -12.05
CA GLU A 31 -10.73 -16.58 -11.13
C GLU A 31 -9.66 -15.47 -11.19
N GLN A 32 -8.39 -15.83 -11.26
CA GLN A 32 -7.31 -14.86 -11.35
C GLN A 32 -7.36 -14.10 -12.68
N VAL A 33 -7.67 -14.79 -13.78
CA VAL A 33 -7.85 -14.18 -15.11
C VAL A 33 -8.97 -13.14 -15.09
N ASP A 34 -10.13 -13.44 -14.49
CA ASP A 34 -11.23 -12.47 -14.38
C ASP A 34 -10.84 -11.20 -13.62
N ALA A 35 -10.11 -11.35 -12.50
CA ALA A 35 -9.67 -10.20 -11.71
C ALA A 35 -8.67 -9.34 -12.48
N VAL A 36 -7.74 -9.96 -13.20
CA VAL A 36 -6.78 -9.25 -14.05
C VAL A 36 -7.49 -8.57 -15.22
N ALA A 37 -8.51 -9.20 -15.79
CA ALA A 37 -9.31 -8.63 -16.85
C ALA A 37 -10.00 -7.32 -16.40
N LEU A 38 -10.64 -7.33 -15.22
CA LEU A 38 -11.21 -6.13 -14.62
C LEU A 38 -10.13 -5.07 -14.36
N TYR A 39 -8.98 -5.47 -13.80
CA TYR A 39 -7.84 -4.56 -13.62
C TYR A 39 -7.43 -3.87 -14.93
N LEU A 40 -7.31 -4.61 -16.04
CA LEU A 40 -6.95 -4.06 -17.35
C LEU A 40 -8.00 -3.07 -17.86
N GLU A 41 -9.29 -3.33 -17.60
CA GLU A 41 -10.34 -2.37 -17.94
C GLU A 41 -10.22 -1.06 -17.13
N GLN A 42 -9.85 -1.16 -15.86
CA GLN A 42 -9.63 0.02 -15.01
C GLN A 42 -8.33 0.76 -15.34
N PHE A 43 -7.31 0.03 -15.78
CA PHE A 43 -6.04 0.58 -16.27
C PHE A 43 -6.26 1.55 -17.43
N ASP A 44 -7.09 1.17 -18.41
CA ASP A 44 -7.43 2.02 -19.56
C ASP A 44 -8.14 3.31 -19.12
N LYS A 45 -8.97 3.24 -18.08
CA LYS A 45 -9.72 4.37 -17.52
C LYS A 45 -8.91 5.24 -16.56
N GLU A 46 -7.66 4.91 -16.28
CA GLU A 46 -6.83 5.50 -15.20
C GLU A 46 -7.43 5.39 -13.78
N MET A 47 -8.33 4.43 -13.61
CA MET A 47 -8.97 4.09 -12.34
C MET A 47 -8.30 2.88 -11.72
N GLY A 48 -8.55 2.63 -10.44
CA GLY A 48 -8.07 1.48 -9.69
C GLY A 48 -9.12 0.39 -9.54
N ILE A 49 -8.69 -0.71 -8.96
CA ILE A 49 -9.51 -1.88 -8.63
C ILE A 49 -9.18 -2.36 -7.22
N ILE A 50 -10.19 -2.84 -6.52
CA ILE A 50 -10.10 -3.49 -5.22
C ILE A 50 -10.34 -4.98 -5.43
N ILE A 51 -9.30 -5.76 -5.21
CA ILE A 51 -9.34 -7.22 -5.19
C ILE A 51 -9.49 -7.65 -3.73
N ALA A 52 -10.73 -7.94 -3.36
CA ALA A 52 -11.14 -8.35 -2.02
C ALA A 52 -11.38 -9.87 -1.90
N ASP A 53 -10.79 -10.65 -2.80
CA ASP A 53 -10.84 -12.12 -2.78
C ASP A 53 -10.37 -12.69 -1.43
N GLN A 54 -11.06 -13.74 -0.97
CA GLN A 54 -10.69 -14.49 0.21
C GLN A 54 -9.24 -15.01 0.14
N THR A 55 -8.60 -15.11 1.29
CA THR A 55 -7.31 -15.80 1.40
C THR A 55 -7.40 -17.20 0.82
N GLY A 56 -6.37 -17.61 0.07
CA GLY A 56 -6.34 -18.89 -0.64
C GLY A 56 -6.81 -18.85 -2.10
N ILE A 57 -7.41 -17.75 -2.59
CA ILE A 57 -7.75 -17.59 -4.02
C ILE A 57 -6.51 -17.23 -4.87
N GLY A 58 -5.46 -16.69 -4.24
CA GLY A 58 -4.18 -16.37 -4.90
C GLY A 58 -4.02 -14.90 -5.31
N LYS A 59 -4.31 -13.97 -4.38
CA LYS A 59 -4.06 -12.53 -4.56
C LYS A 59 -2.61 -12.21 -4.94
N GLY A 60 -1.64 -12.99 -4.44
CA GLY A 60 -0.23 -12.84 -4.80
C GLY A 60 0.02 -13.02 -6.31
N ARG A 61 -0.56 -14.04 -6.95
CA ARG A 61 -0.48 -14.21 -8.41
C ARG A 61 -1.21 -13.12 -9.19
N GLN A 62 -2.34 -12.63 -8.68
CA GLN A 62 -3.04 -11.48 -9.29
C GLN A 62 -2.16 -10.22 -9.24
N ALA A 63 -1.50 -9.97 -8.10
CA ALA A 63 -0.55 -8.88 -7.92
C ALA A 63 0.67 -9.02 -8.87
N ALA A 64 1.21 -10.23 -8.98
CA ALA A 64 2.30 -10.55 -9.90
C ALA A 64 1.91 -10.30 -11.36
N ALA A 65 0.68 -10.66 -11.75
CA ALA A 65 0.15 -10.38 -13.09
C ALA A 65 0.03 -8.87 -13.36
N VAL A 66 -0.37 -8.08 -12.36
CA VAL A 66 -0.39 -6.61 -12.46
C VAL A 66 1.02 -6.03 -12.63
N ILE A 67 2.00 -6.55 -11.88
CA ILE A 67 3.42 -6.16 -12.01
C ILE A 67 3.94 -6.50 -13.41
N ARG A 68 3.69 -7.73 -13.89
CA ARG A 68 4.04 -8.17 -15.24
C ARG A 68 3.42 -7.24 -16.30
N HIS A 69 2.12 -6.98 -16.21
CA HIS A 69 1.42 -6.04 -17.10
C HIS A 69 2.09 -4.66 -17.14
N ALA A 70 2.38 -4.09 -15.96
CA ALA A 70 3.00 -2.77 -15.88
C ALA A 70 4.32 -2.72 -16.65
N ILE A 71 5.21 -3.70 -16.41
CA ILE A 71 6.54 -3.74 -17.04
C ILE A 71 6.42 -3.91 -18.55
N VAL A 72 5.65 -4.90 -19.03
CA VAL A 72 5.53 -5.15 -20.48
C VAL A 72 4.82 -4.03 -21.24
N SER A 73 4.04 -3.20 -20.54
CA SER A 73 3.35 -2.02 -21.09
C SER A 73 4.16 -0.72 -20.97
N GLY A 74 5.38 -0.76 -20.41
CA GLY A 74 6.25 0.41 -20.23
C GLY A 74 5.86 1.32 -19.07
N TYR A 75 5.32 0.76 -17.99
CA TYR A 75 5.00 1.45 -16.75
C TYR A 75 5.84 0.90 -15.61
N LEU A 76 6.16 1.76 -14.64
CA LEU A 76 6.94 1.36 -13.47
C LEU A 76 6.02 0.78 -12.38
N PRO A 77 6.10 -0.52 -12.04
CA PRO A 77 5.38 -1.05 -10.89
C PRO A 77 6.07 -0.68 -9.58
N ILE A 78 5.27 -0.19 -8.63
CA ILE A 78 5.67 -0.06 -7.23
C ILE A 78 4.80 -0.97 -6.38
N PHE A 79 5.43 -1.98 -5.80
CA PHE A 79 4.82 -2.93 -4.89
C PHE A 79 5.00 -2.47 -3.45
N PHE A 80 3.86 -2.29 -2.77
CA PHE A 80 3.83 -2.01 -1.34
C PHE A 80 3.24 -3.18 -0.58
N THR A 81 3.83 -3.50 0.56
CA THR A 81 3.30 -4.52 1.48
C THR A 81 3.59 -4.15 2.94
N ARG A 82 3.04 -4.93 3.86
CA ARG A 82 3.19 -4.72 5.31
C ARG A 82 4.56 -5.12 5.84
N LYS A 83 5.17 -6.20 5.33
CA LYS A 83 6.39 -6.80 5.88
C LYS A 83 7.43 -7.10 4.80
N PRO A 84 8.74 -6.98 5.09
CA PRO A 84 9.78 -7.25 4.10
C PRO A 84 9.81 -8.71 3.62
N ASP A 85 9.46 -9.68 4.48
CA ASP A 85 9.45 -11.11 4.13
C ASP A 85 8.53 -11.41 2.92
N LEU A 86 7.46 -10.62 2.77
CA LEU A 86 6.49 -10.75 1.67
C LEU A 86 7.09 -10.37 0.30
N PHE A 87 8.28 -9.76 0.25
CA PHE A 87 9.02 -9.57 -0.99
C PHE A 87 9.46 -10.91 -1.60
N THR A 88 9.86 -11.86 -0.77
CA THR A 88 10.19 -13.23 -1.21
C THR A 88 8.96 -13.93 -1.74
N ASP A 89 7.81 -13.80 -1.06
CA ASP A 89 6.55 -14.40 -1.52
C ASP A 89 6.10 -13.80 -2.86
N MET A 90 6.18 -12.47 -3.01
CA MET A 90 5.88 -11.81 -4.28
C MET A 90 6.81 -12.26 -5.41
N PHE A 91 8.11 -12.42 -5.14
CA PHE A 91 9.07 -12.93 -6.13
C PHE A 91 8.77 -14.38 -6.53
N ARG A 92 8.36 -15.23 -5.59
CA ARG A 92 7.89 -16.59 -5.86
C ARG A 92 6.64 -16.58 -6.75
N ASP A 93 5.69 -15.70 -6.48
CA ASP A 93 4.49 -15.56 -7.30
C ASP A 93 4.80 -15.10 -8.73
N LEU A 94 5.71 -14.13 -8.90
CA LEU A 94 6.22 -13.68 -10.20
C LEU A 94 6.86 -14.82 -10.99
N LYS A 95 7.72 -15.63 -10.34
CA LYS A 95 8.30 -16.82 -10.95
C LYS A 95 7.21 -17.85 -11.32
N SER A 96 6.20 -18.03 -10.47
CA SER A 96 5.12 -19.00 -10.71
C SER A 96 4.25 -18.66 -11.93
N ILE A 97 4.19 -17.39 -12.31
CA ILE A 97 3.50 -16.93 -13.53
C ILE A 97 4.45 -16.76 -14.72
N GLY A 98 5.64 -17.36 -14.66
CA GLY A 98 6.65 -17.31 -15.72
C GLY A 98 7.22 -15.92 -15.96
N PHE A 99 7.43 -15.13 -14.90
CA PHE A 99 8.02 -13.80 -14.97
C PHE A 99 9.17 -13.64 -13.96
N ASP A 100 10.34 -14.19 -14.29
CA ASP A 100 11.51 -14.28 -13.41
C ASP A 100 12.60 -13.22 -13.69
N GLY A 101 12.62 -12.61 -14.87
CA GLY A 101 13.63 -11.62 -15.28
C GLY A 101 13.53 -10.23 -14.63
N ILE A 102 12.78 -10.07 -13.54
CA ILE A 102 12.56 -8.79 -12.86
C ILE A 102 13.70 -8.43 -11.91
N ARG A 103 14.11 -7.16 -11.92
CA ARG A 103 15.12 -6.62 -10.98
C ARG A 103 14.49 -5.59 -10.02
N PRO A 104 14.06 -5.98 -8.82
CA PRO A 104 13.42 -5.06 -7.90
C PRO A 104 14.43 -4.19 -7.15
N PHE A 105 14.18 -2.88 -7.12
CA PHE A 105 14.81 -1.97 -6.19
C PHE A 105 14.12 -2.06 -4.83
N ILE A 106 14.85 -2.51 -3.81
CA ILE A 106 14.31 -2.68 -2.46
C ILE A 106 14.58 -1.41 -1.65
N VAL A 107 13.51 -0.70 -1.27
CA VAL A 107 13.63 0.56 -0.51
C VAL A 107 14.07 0.32 0.93
N ASN A 108 13.63 -0.80 1.50
CA ASN A 108 14.06 -1.25 2.81
C ASN A 108 15.58 -1.50 2.82
N THR A 109 16.23 -1.16 3.93
CA THR A 109 17.68 -1.38 4.15
C THR A 109 17.95 -2.45 5.20
N ASP A 110 16.89 -3.04 5.76
CA ASP A 110 16.98 -4.11 6.75
C ASP A 110 17.33 -5.46 6.09
N THR A 111 18.03 -6.33 6.80
CA THR A 111 18.46 -7.64 6.29
C THR A 111 17.30 -8.60 6.03
N ASN A 112 16.13 -8.36 6.64
CA ASN A 112 14.92 -9.17 6.43
C ASN A 112 14.29 -8.91 5.06
N ALA A 113 14.60 -7.78 4.43
CA ALA A 113 14.16 -7.45 3.08
C ALA A 113 14.89 -8.22 1.96
N ARG A 114 15.76 -9.18 2.28
CA ARG A 114 16.39 -10.05 1.28
C ARG A 114 15.35 -10.92 0.58
N ILE A 115 15.42 -10.97 -0.74
CA ILE A 115 14.58 -11.85 -1.56
C ILE A 115 15.31 -13.17 -1.75
N LYS A 116 14.63 -14.27 -1.43
CA LYS A 116 15.16 -15.63 -1.55
C LYS A 116 14.45 -16.42 -2.63
N ASP A 117 15.12 -17.43 -3.18
CA ASP A 117 14.48 -18.41 -4.05
C ASP A 117 13.78 -19.53 -3.25
N ALA A 118 13.31 -20.56 -3.96
CA ALA A 118 12.64 -21.71 -3.34
C ALA A 118 13.59 -22.60 -2.51
N GLU A 119 14.89 -22.55 -2.79
CA GLU A 119 15.93 -23.30 -2.09
C GLU A 119 16.47 -22.52 -0.88
N GLY A 120 16.09 -21.25 -0.75
CA GLY A 120 16.49 -20.36 0.34
C GLY A 120 17.74 -19.52 0.03
N HIS A 121 18.28 -19.61 -1.19
CA HIS A 121 19.40 -18.77 -1.61
C HIS A 121 18.95 -17.33 -1.84
N VAL A 122 19.79 -16.38 -1.46
CA VAL A 122 19.49 -14.95 -1.60
C VAL A 122 19.70 -14.54 -3.06
N VAL A 123 18.62 -14.14 -3.74
CA VAL A 123 18.63 -13.67 -5.13
C VAL A 123 18.87 -12.17 -5.19
N PHE A 124 18.18 -11.40 -4.34
CA PHE A 124 18.36 -9.95 -4.24
C PHE A 124 18.59 -9.54 -2.78
N SER A 125 19.56 -8.66 -2.60
CA SER A 125 19.82 -8.03 -1.32
C SER A 125 19.53 -6.54 -1.37
N PRO A 126 18.96 -5.97 -0.29
CA PRO A 126 18.84 -4.53 -0.18
C PRO A 126 20.22 -3.88 -0.12
N LEU A 127 20.33 -2.68 -0.69
CA LEU A 127 21.52 -1.84 -0.54
C LEU A 127 21.67 -1.41 0.92
N ASN A 128 22.91 -1.20 1.34
CA ASN A 128 23.15 -0.58 2.64
C ASN A 128 22.71 0.91 2.62
N PRO A 129 22.44 1.55 3.77
CA PRO A 129 21.92 2.92 3.81
C PRO A 129 22.80 3.96 3.10
N ASN A 130 24.12 3.80 3.10
CA ASN A 130 25.06 4.75 2.48
C ASN A 130 25.05 4.60 0.96
N GLN A 131 25.17 3.37 0.45
CA GLN A 131 25.06 3.07 -0.97
C GLN A 131 23.72 3.50 -1.54
N GLN A 132 22.63 3.26 -0.80
CA GLN A 132 21.30 3.67 -1.24
C GLN A 132 21.16 5.20 -1.27
N LYS A 133 21.76 5.91 -0.31
CA LYS A 133 21.78 7.37 -0.31
C LYS A 133 22.59 7.90 -1.50
N GLU A 134 23.79 7.37 -1.74
CA GLU A 134 24.64 7.73 -2.88
C GLU A 134 23.94 7.48 -4.22
N LEU A 135 23.26 6.34 -4.36
CA LEU A 135 22.52 6.01 -5.58
C LEU A 135 21.30 6.90 -5.82
N LEU A 136 20.61 7.33 -4.76
CA LEU A 136 19.37 8.09 -4.85
C LEU A 136 19.55 9.60 -4.73
N THR A 137 20.77 10.09 -4.51
CA THR A 137 21.02 11.52 -4.31
C THR A 137 22.19 12.03 -5.13
N ILE A 138 22.09 13.27 -5.58
CA ILE A 138 23.17 14.00 -6.24
C ILE A 138 23.64 15.06 -5.24
N SER A 139 24.95 15.07 -5.01
CA SER A 139 25.60 16.07 -4.17
C SER A 139 26.28 17.10 -5.05
N ARG A 140 26.02 18.39 -4.79
CA ARG A 140 26.72 19.51 -5.43
C ARG A 140 27.26 20.46 -4.37
N GLU A 141 28.49 20.93 -4.56
CA GLU A 141 29.05 22.00 -3.73
C GLU A 141 28.63 23.35 -4.30
N VAL A 142 28.06 24.19 -3.45
CA VAL A 142 27.66 25.55 -3.79
C VAL A 142 28.22 26.52 -2.75
N PRO A 143 28.48 27.79 -3.13
CA PRO A 143 28.85 28.81 -2.16
C PRO A 143 27.76 28.99 -1.09
N THR A 144 28.16 29.18 0.16
CA THR A 144 27.22 29.30 1.29
C THR A 144 26.27 30.48 1.11
N GLU A 145 26.73 31.57 0.51
CA GLU A 145 25.95 32.79 0.22
C GLU A 145 25.10 32.68 -1.05
N SER A 146 25.14 31.56 -1.76
CA SER A 146 24.34 31.38 -2.98
C SER A 146 22.84 31.35 -2.66
N GLN A 147 22.02 31.80 -3.62
CA GLN A 147 20.56 31.74 -3.49
C GLN A 147 20.05 30.31 -3.28
N GLU A 148 20.67 29.33 -3.93
CA GLU A 148 20.35 27.90 -3.77
C GLU A 148 20.61 27.40 -2.34
N SER A 149 21.71 27.83 -1.72
CA SER A 149 22.05 27.54 -0.33
C SER A 149 21.00 28.10 0.63
N MET A 150 20.58 29.35 0.44
CA MET A 150 19.56 30.00 1.26
C MET A 150 18.21 29.30 1.14
N GLU A 151 17.79 28.94 -0.08
CA GLU A 151 16.54 28.23 -0.33
C GLU A 151 16.54 26.82 0.29
N TYR A 152 17.65 26.09 0.17
CA TYR A 152 17.80 24.79 0.81
C TYR A 152 17.71 24.89 2.33
N HIS A 153 18.42 25.82 2.95
CA HIS A 153 18.41 26.04 4.41
C HIS A 153 17.03 26.46 4.92
N LYS A 154 16.34 27.32 4.18
CA LYS A 154 14.94 27.68 4.44
C LYS A 154 14.02 26.45 4.36
N ARG A 155 14.21 25.57 3.37
CA ARG A 155 13.41 24.35 3.18
C ARG A 155 13.60 23.34 4.32
N ILE A 156 14.81 23.19 4.83
CA ILE A 156 15.12 22.27 5.94
C ILE A 156 14.94 22.91 7.33
N ASN A 157 14.50 24.17 7.38
CA ASN A 157 14.32 24.97 8.59
C ASN A 157 15.59 24.98 9.48
N LYS A 158 16.75 25.23 8.87
CA LYS A 158 18.02 25.40 9.59
C LYS A 158 18.65 26.77 9.27
N PRO A 159 19.35 27.38 10.23
CA PRO A 159 20.08 28.62 9.97
C PRO A 159 21.18 28.37 8.94
N LEU A 160 21.48 29.41 8.15
CA LEU A 160 22.61 29.39 7.23
C LEU A 160 23.92 29.30 8.04
N PRO A 161 24.88 28.45 7.66
CA PRO A 161 26.22 28.45 8.25
C PRO A 161 26.92 29.78 8.02
N ASP A 162 27.84 30.14 8.92
CA ASP A 162 28.67 31.33 8.75
C ASP A 162 29.55 31.21 7.49
N PRO A 163 29.36 32.08 6.48
CA PRO A 163 30.12 32.01 5.23
C PRO A 163 31.63 32.16 5.39
N GLU A 164 32.10 32.88 6.42
CA GLU A 164 33.54 33.04 6.68
C GLU A 164 34.17 31.75 7.19
N GLN A 165 33.40 30.94 7.94
CA GLN A 165 33.87 29.67 8.49
C GLN A 165 33.65 28.49 7.54
N TYR A 166 32.60 28.54 6.73
CA TYR A 166 32.25 27.53 5.73
C TYR A 166 31.95 28.22 4.40
N PRO A 167 32.95 28.40 3.51
CA PRO A 167 32.76 29.12 2.24
C PRO A 167 31.84 28.38 1.25
N THR A 168 31.81 27.05 1.34
CA THR A 168 30.96 26.18 0.51
C THR A 168 30.16 25.22 1.39
N ILE A 169 28.98 24.85 0.88
CA ILE A 169 28.14 23.80 1.45
C ILE A 169 27.85 22.72 0.41
N THR A 170 27.68 21.49 0.88
CA THR A 170 27.19 20.40 0.04
C THR A 170 25.67 20.34 0.08
N LEU A 171 25.03 20.65 -1.04
CA LEU A 171 23.60 20.39 -1.23
C LEU A 171 23.40 18.96 -1.68
N THR A 172 22.57 18.21 -0.95
CA THR A 172 22.15 16.86 -1.34
C THR A 172 20.70 16.90 -1.78
N GLU A 173 20.46 16.61 -3.06
CA GLU A 173 19.12 16.52 -3.64
C GLU A 173 18.82 15.09 -4.07
N SER A 174 17.59 14.63 -3.87
CA SER A 174 17.17 13.32 -4.37
C SER A 174 16.98 13.36 -5.89
N ILE A 175 17.37 12.28 -6.56
CA ILE A 175 16.97 12.04 -7.94
C ILE A 175 15.44 11.88 -8.03
N ASP A 176 14.92 11.80 -9.24
CA ASP A 176 13.48 11.68 -9.53
C ASP A 176 13.19 10.56 -10.53
N TYR A 177 14.15 9.66 -10.76
CA TYR A 177 14.00 8.48 -11.61
C TYR A 177 14.45 7.22 -10.87
N LEU A 178 14.11 6.06 -11.43
CA LEU A 178 14.62 4.76 -10.98
C LEU A 178 15.96 4.50 -11.70
N PRO A 179 17.05 4.14 -10.99
CA PRO A 179 18.31 3.76 -11.63
C PRO A 179 18.13 2.61 -12.63
N GLU A 180 18.90 2.61 -13.72
CA GLU A 180 18.66 1.77 -14.91
C GLU A 180 18.72 0.26 -14.64
N ASP A 181 19.48 -0.16 -13.63
CA ASP A 181 19.64 -1.55 -13.20
C ASP A 181 18.37 -2.21 -12.66
N TYR A 182 17.32 -1.42 -12.40
CA TYR A 182 16.08 -1.88 -11.78
C TYR A 182 14.87 -1.68 -12.68
N ASP A 183 13.88 -2.57 -12.49
CA ASP A 183 12.64 -2.61 -13.28
C ASP A 183 11.36 -2.44 -12.46
N SER A 184 11.49 -2.48 -11.14
CA SER A 184 10.38 -2.35 -10.20
C SER A 184 10.86 -1.80 -8.87
N ILE A 185 9.95 -1.34 -8.03
CA ILE A 185 10.26 -0.87 -6.67
C ILE A 185 9.47 -1.68 -5.66
N PHE A 186 10.16 -2.27 -4.68
CA PHE A 186 9.56 -3.00 -3.56
C PHE A 186 9.78 -2.23 -2.27
N CYS A 187 8.69 -1.97 -1.53
CA CYS A 187 8.71 -1.07 -0.38
C CYS A 187 7.72 -1.53 0.69
N THR A 188 8.09 -1.47 1.98
CA THR A 188 7.08 -1.61 3.04
C THR A 188 6.39 -0.28 3.32
N TYR A 189 5.12 -0.32 3.74
CA TYR A 189 4.38 0.88 4.13
C TYR A 189 5.11 1.72 5.19
N SER A 190 5.80 1.05 6.12
CA SER A 190 6.59 1.70 7.17
C SER A 190 7.72 2.55 6.63
N GLN A 191 8.29 2.27 5.45
CA GLN A 191 9.33 3.11 4.87
C GLN A 191 8.81 4.52 4.52
N VAL A 192 7.51 4.68 4.24
CA VAL A 192 6.94 6.03 4.01
C VAL A 192 6.98 6.89 5.28
N GLN A 193 6.90 6.26 6.46
CA GLN A 193 6.91 6.91 7.77
C GLN A 193 8.33 7.01 8.37
N ALA A 194 9.07 5.91 8.33
CA ALA A 194 10.34 5.73 9.03
C ALA A 194 11.58 5.93 8.15
N ALA A 195 11.43 6.06 6.82
CA ALA A 195 12.59 6.29 5.99
C ALA A 195 13.19 7.67 6.24
N GLN A 196 14.51 7.73 6.08
CA GLN A 196 15.21 9.00 5.99
C GLN A 196 14.52 9.91 4.94
N PRO A 197 14.47 11.24 5.19
CA PRO A 197 13.70 12.17 4.37
C PRO A 197 13.94 12.05 2.85
N TYR A 198 15.17 11.69 2.45
CA TYR A 198 15.54 11.53 1.05
C TYR A 198 14.75 10.43 0.33
N LYS A 199 14.41 9.29 0.97
CA LYS A 199 13.68 8.21 0.29
C LYS A 199 12.23 8.61 0.00
N LYS A 200 11.59 9.25 0.98
CA LYS A 200 10.22 9.76 0.83
C LYS A 200 10.17 10.85 -0.23
N LEU A 201 11.17 11.74 -0.25
CA LEU A 201 11.29 12.80 -1.24
C LEU A 201 11.52 12.22 -2.64
N TRP A 202 12.48 11.30 -2.80
CA TRP A 202 12.76 10.56 -4.03
C TRP A 202 11.50 9.89 -4.58
N LEU A 203 10.82 9.05 -3.78
CA LEU A 203 9.58 8.39 -4.21
C LEU A 203 8.51 9.41 -4.62
N SER A 204 8.34 10.48 -3.84
CA SER A 204 7.34 11.52 -4.13
C SER A 204 7.66 12.27 -5.42
N GLN A 205 8.93 12.59 -5.68
CA GLN A 205 9.39 13.27 -6.89
C GLN A 205 9.26 12.37 -8.11
N LEU A 206 9.72 11.11 -8.00
CA LEU A 206 9.60 10.09 -9.03
C LEU A 206 8.15 9.89 -9.50
N ILE A 207 7.21 9.87 -8.55
CA ILE A 207 5.80 9.72 -8.89
C ILE A 207 5.20 11.05 -9.41
N ALA A 208 5.63 12.20 -8.87
CA ALA A 208 5.05 13.50 -9.19
C ALA A 208 5.48 14.07 -10.54
N ARG A 209 6.76 13.93 -10.91
CA ARG A 209 7.27 14.34 -12.23
C ARG A 209 6.78 13.42 -13.35
N GLY A 210 6.09 12.33 -13.03
CA GLY A 210 5.47 11.47 -14.02
C GLY A 210 6.49 10.95 -15.03
N VAL A 211 7.66 10.49 -14.58
CA VAL A 211 8.72 9.96 -15.46
C VAL A 211 9.09 10.90 -16.63
N GLU A 212 8.81 12.20 -16.51
CA GLU A 212 9.09 13.16 -17.57
C GLU A 212 10.59 13.47 -17.53
N GLY A 213 11.35 12.67 -18.29
CA GLY A 213 12.82 12.67 -18.32
C GLY A 213 13.45 11.27 -18.25
N SER A 214 12.74 10.23 -17.78
CA SER A 214 13.23 8.86 -17.90
C SER A 214 12.78 8.26 -19.23
N LYS A 215 13.74 7.83 -20.05
CA LYS A 215 13.49 7.19 -21.35
C LYS A 215 12.73 5.86 -21.23
N LYS A 216 12.55 5.32 -20.01
CA LYS A 216 12.16 3.92 -19.77
C LYS A 216 10.67 3.72 -19.43
N TYR A 217 10.04 4.60 -18.64
CA TYR A 217 8.65 4.40 -18.20
C TYR A 217 7.74 5.59 -18.49
N LYS A 218 6.44 5.36 -18.68
CA LYS A 218 5.45 6.41 -18.95
C LYS A 218 4.89 7.03 -17.68
N LYS A 219 4.54 6.18 -16.71
CA LYS A 219 3.90 6.54 -15.44
C LYS A 219 4.03 5.36 -14.47
N VAL A 220 3.62 5.57 -13.23
CA VAL A 220 3.73 4.57 -12.17
C VAL A 220 2.42 3.79 -11.99
N VAL A 221 2.52 2.48 -11.75
CA VAL A 221 1.40 1.60 -11.37
C VAL A 221 1.61 1.14 -9.93
N PHE A 222 0.61 1.34 -9.08
CA PHE A 222 0.68 0.90 -7.68
C PHE A 222 0.05 -0.48 -7.50
N ILE A 223 0.72 -1.32 -6.72
CA ILE A 223 0.23 -2.62 -6.26
C ILE A 223 0.32 -2.60 -4.73
N LEU A 224 -0.83 -2.53 -4.07
CA LEU A 224 -0.92 -2.32 -2.63
C LEU A 224 -1.43 -3.60 -1.98
N ASP A 225 -0.51 -4.38 -1.42
CA ASP A 225 -0.80 -5.60 -0.67
C ASP A 225 -1.12 -5.30 0.79
N GLU A 226 -2.12 -6.00 1.33
CA GLU A 226 -2.73 -5.69 2.63
C GLU A 226 -3.09 -4.21 2.79
N SER A 227 -3.69 -3.63 1.74
CA SER A 227 -3.85 -2.18 1.59
C SER A 227 -4.66 -1.51 2.70
N HIS A 228 -5.45 -2.27 3.47
CA HIS A 228 -6.16 -1.75 4.64
C HIS A 228 -5.21 -1.20 5.71
N MET A 229 -3.96 -1.70 5.78
CA MET A 229 -2.95 -1.24 6.72
C MET A 229 -2.43 0.18 6.38
N ALA A 230 -2.49 0.57 5.11
CA ALA A 230 -2.05 1.88 4.65
C ALA A 230 -3.18 2.92 4.67
N GLY A 231 -4.42 2.48 4.84
CA GLY A 231 -5.62 3.31 4.71
C GLY A 231 -5.96 4.16 5.92
N SER A 232 -5.33 3.94 7.08
CA SER A 232 -5.66 4.65 8.34
C SER A 232 -5.65 6.17 8.15
N PHE A 233 -6.78 6.82 8.49
CA PHE A 233 -7.05 8.22 8.18
C PHE A 233 -5.95 9.16 8.70
N ASP A 234 -5.66 9.11 10.00
CA ASP A 234 -4.69 10.01 10.66
C ASP A 234 -3.22 9.54 10.56
N SER A 235 -2.95 8.48 9.79
CA SER A 235 -1.58 7.99 9.67
C SER A 235 -0.78 8.79 8.64
N ILE A 236 0.51 9.02 8.94
CA ILE A 236 1.47 9.66 8.00
C ILE A 236 1.51 8.91 6.66
N VAL A 237 1.40 7.58 6.72
CA VAL A 237 1.33 6.72 5.53
C VAL A 237 0.05 6.99 4.75
N GLY A 238 -1.10 7.00 5.41
CA GLY A 238 -2.41 7.25 4.80
C GLY A 238 -2.51 8.63 4.16
N GLU A 239 -2.03 9.67 4.84
CA GLU A 239 -1.98 11.02 4.28
C GLU A 239 -1.08 11.08 3.03
N TRP A 240 0.12 10.51 3.11
CA TRP A 240 1.04 10.46 1.97
C TRP A 240 0.44 9.68 0.79
N MET A 241 -0.17 8.53 1.07
CA MET A 241 -0.83 7.70 0.06
C MET A 241 -1.98 8.46 -0.60
N ARG A 242 -2.85 9.11 0.18
CA ARG A 242 -3.98 9.90 -0.36
C ARG A 242 -3.52 11.04 -1.25
N ARG A 243 -2.35 11.62 -0.96
CA ARG A 243 -1.73 12.68 -1.78
C ARG A 243 -1.09 12.17 -3.06
N ILE A 244 -0.48 10.98 -3.03
CA ILE A 244 0.31 10.47 -4.16
C ILE A 244 -0.48 9.59 -5.12
N LEU A 245 -1.48 8.84 -4.63
CA LEU A 245 -2.33 7.96 -5.42
C LEU A 245 -2.97 8.64 -6.64
N PRO A 246 -3.50 9.88 -6.56
CA PRO A 246 -4.04 10.57 -7.74
C PRO A 246 -3.04 10.73 -8.90
N LYS A 247 -1.73 10.74 -8.61
CA LYS A 247 -0.66 10.94 -9.60
C LYS A 247 -0.26 9.66 -10.34
N THR A 248 -0.66 8.48 -9.87
CA THR A 248 -0.32 7.20 -10.52
C THR A 248 -1.20 6.96 -11.76
N LYS A 249 -0.80 6.03 -12.66
CA LYS A 249 -1.65 5.59 -13.79
C LYS A 249 -2.88 4.87 -13.28
N THR A 250 -2.67 3.85 -12.46
CA THR A 250 -3.72 3.05 -11.82
C THR A 250 -3.20 2.53 -10.47
N CYS A 251 -4.09 1.93 -9.69
CA CYS A 251 -3.78 1.26 -8.44
C CYS A 251 -4.56 -0.05 -8.32
N CYS A 252 -3.86 -1.14 -8.03
CA CYS A 252 -4.46 -2.41 -7.64
C CYS A 252 -4.38 -2.52 -6.11
N PHE A 253 -5.53 -2.49 -5.44
CA PHE A 253 -5.64 -2.68 -4.01
C PHE A 253 -5.96 -4.14 -3.70
N LEU A 254 -5.14 -4.80 -2.90
CA LEU A 254 -5.33 -6.18 -2.47
C LEU A 254 -5.67 -6.17 -0.98
N SER A 255 -6.94 -6.37 -0.66
CA SER A 255 -7.39 -6.41 0.73
C SER A 255 -8.76 -7.06 0.82
N ALA A 256 -8.84 -8.19 1.52
CA ALA A 256 -10.11 -8.88 1.78
C ALA A 256 -11.08 -8.06 2.67
N THR A 257 -10.59 -7.01 3.32
CA THR A 257 -11.27 -6.24 4.36
C THR A 257 -11.26 -4.73 4.07
N PHE A 258 -11.37 -4.33 2.80
CA PHE A 258 -11.29 -2.91 2.40
C PHE A 258 -12.36 -2.01 3.04
N ALA A 259 -13.58 -2.53 3.26
CA ALA A 259 -14.73 -1.76 3.74
C ALA A 259 -14.96 -1.87 5.26
N LYS A 260 -13.96 -2.29 6.05
CA LYS A 260 -14.15 -2.55 7.48
C LYS A 260 -14.52 -1.29 8.28
N TYR A 261 -14.00 -0.14 7.87
CA TYR A 261 -14.13 1.12 8.61
C TYR A 261 -14.32 2.30 7.63
N PRO A 262 -15.27 3.22 7.86
CA PRO A 262 -15.43 4.44 7.05
C PRO A 262 -14.14 5.24 6.86
N GLU A 263 -13.29 5.27 7.89
CA GLU A 263 -12.05 6.05 7.97
C GLU A 263 -11.00 5.61 6.94
N VAL A 264 -11.03 4.34 6.50
CA VAL A 264 -10.10 3.84 5.48
C VAL A 264 -10.60 4.07 4.05
N MET A 265 -11.89 4.33 3.87
CA MET A 265 -12.48 4.47 2.53
C MET A 265 -11.95 5.66 1.71
N PRO A 266 -11.62 6.84 2.29
CA PRO A 266 -10.99 7.93 1.54
C PRO A 266 -9.69 7.55 0.83
N PHE A 267 -8.95 6.57 1.38
CA PHE A 267 -7.73 6.05 0.73
C PHE A 267 -8.06 5.30 -0.56
N TYR A 268 -9.05 4.39 -0.53
CA TYR A 268 -9.53 3.71 -1.74
C TYR A 268 -10.16 4.67 -2.73
N ALA A 269 -10.90 5.67 -2.22
CA ALA A 269 -11.61 6.65 -3.02
C ALA A 269 -10.72 7.43 -3.98
N LYS A 270 -9.41 7.58 -3.72
CA LYS A 270 -8.52 8.35 -4.61
C LYS A 270 -8.36 7.76 -6.00
N LYS A 271 -8.67 6.46 -6.17
CA LYS A 271 -8.57 5.76 -7.45
C LYS A 271 -9.84 5.01 -7.86
N THR A 272 -10.91 5.06 -7.07
CA THR A 272 -12.20 4.44 -7.43
C THR A 272 -13.26 5.50 -7.77
N SER A 273 -14.41 5.05 -8.25
CA SER A 273 -15.58 5.88 -8.59
C SER A 273 -16.12 6.64 -7.38
N ILE A 274 -15.76 6.25 -6.15
CA ILE A 274 -16.04 7.03 -4.95
C ILE A 274 -15.52 8.47 -5.10
N ARG A 275 -14.41 8.68 -5.84
CA ARG A 275 -13.87 10.02 -6.10
C ARG A 275 -14.88 10.97 -6.76
N GLU A 276 -15.82 10.43 -7.51
CA GLU A 276 -16.83 11.18 -8.27
C GLU A 276 -17.84 11.86 -7.34
N THR A 277 -17.93 11.45 -6.08
CA THR A 277 -18.71 12.16 -5.05
C THR A 277 -18.24 13.60 -4.84
N ASN A 278 -16.99 13.91 -5.22
CA ASN A 278 -16.36 15.23 -5.07
C ASN A 278 -16.46 15.80 -3.63
N MET A 279 -16.53 14.92 -2.64
CA MET A 279 -16.55 15.27 -1.22
C MET A 279 -15.14 15.37 -0.66
N SER A 280 -14.96 16.21 0.35
CA SER A 280 -13.74 16.17 1.15
C SER A 280 -13.67 14.88 1.97
N ASP A 281 -12.46 14.44 2.32
CA ASP A 281 -12.28 13.16 3.01
C ASP A 281 -13.04 13.13 4.37
N MET A 282 -13.11 14.24 5.09
CA MET A 282 -13.85 14.34 6.36
C MET A 282 -15.37 14.26 6.16
N VAL A 283 -15.91 14.97 5.17
CA VAL A 283 -17.35 14.95 4.88
C VAL A 283 -17.77 13.56 4.42
N PHE A 284 -16.93 12.92 3.60
CA PHE A 284 -17.16 11.55 3.17
C PHE A 284 -17.20 10.57 4.36
N VAL A 285 -16.22 10.62 5.26
CA VAL A 285 -16.21 9.76 6.47
C VAL A 285 -17.46 9.99 7.33
N SER A 286 -17.84 11.25 7.57
CA SER A 286 -19.04 11.56 8.36
C SER A 286 -20.32 11.05 7.69
N ALA A 287 -20.43 11.18 6.36
CA ALA A 287 -21.57 10.65 5.60
C ALA A 287 -21.64 9.12 5.68
N MET A 288 -20.51 8.42 5.53
CA MET A 288 -20.43 6.97 5.67
C MET A 288 -20.76 6.49 7.10
N GLN A 289 -20.32 7.22 8.12
CA GLN A 289 -20.66 6.92 9.52
C GLN A 289 -22.17 7.10 9.79
N ARG A 290 -22.77 8.20 9.30
CA ARG A 290 -24.22 8.45 9.45
C ARG A 290 -25.08 7.47 8.66
N GLY A 291 -24.65 7.13 7.44
CA GLY A 291 -25.33 6.17 6.58
C GLY A 291 -25.18 4.71 7.02
N GLY A 292 -24.22 4.43 7.91
CA GLY A 292 -24.00 3.11 8.47
C GLY A 292 -23.73 2.03 7.42
N LEU A 293 -24.13 0.79 7.73
CA LEU A 293 -23.89 -0.37 6.88
C LEU A 293 -24.61 -0.27 5.53
N ALA A 294 -25.83 0.27 5.49
CA ALA A 294 -26.61 0.39 4.25
C ALA A 294 -25.87 1.22 3.20
N LEU A 295 -25.28 2.36 3.59
CA LEU A 295 -24.50 3.17 2.65
C LEU A 295 -23.20 2.47 2.23
N GLN A 296 -22.55 1.72 3.13
CA GLN A 296 -21.38 0.91 2.79
C GLN A 296 -21.70 -0.18 1.77
N GLU A 297 -22.86 -0.85 1.89
CA GLU A 297 -23.34 -1.85 0.94
C GLU A 297 -23.64 -1.27 -0.44
N ILE A 298 -24.26 -0.08 -0.48
CA ILE A 298 -24.51 0.64 -1.73
C ILE A 298 -23.18 1.00 -2.41
N VAL A 299 -22.22 1.54 -1.66
CA VAL A 299 -20.89 1.88 -2.20
C VAL A 299 -20.18 0.62 -2.74
N ALA A 300 -20.21 -0.48 -1.98
CA ALA A 300 -19.63 -1.75 -2.43
C ALA A 300 -20.31 -2.27 -3.71
N SER A 301 -21.64 -2.16 -3.80
CA SER A 301 -22.42 -2.58 -4.97
C SER A 301 -22.07 -1.75 -6.20
N ASN A 302 -21.97 -0.42 -6.07
CA ASN A 302 -21.57 0.49 -7.15
C ASN A 302 -20.14 0.23 -7.62
N LEU A 303 -19.22 -0.09 -6.69
CA LEU A 303 -17.86 -0.49 -7.04
C LEU A 303 -17.84 -1.81 -7.82
N ALA A 304 -18.65 -2.80 -7.41
CA ALA A 304 -18.74 -4.07 -8.11
C ALA A 304 -19.32 -3.89 -9.53
N GLU A 305 -20.40 -3.12 -9.65
CA GLU A 305 -21.05 -2.82 -10.93
C GLU A 305 -20.11 -2.06 -11.89
N SER A 306 -19.32 -1.12 -11.36
CA SER A 306 -18.32 -0.39 -12.14
C SER A 306 -17.05 -1.20 -12.49
N GLY A 307 -16.96 -2.46 -12.05
CA GLY A 307 -15.81 -3.33 -12.26
C GLY A 307 -14.59 -2.98 -11.41
N GLN A 308 -14.78 -2.17 -10.36
CA GLN A 308 -13.73 -1.70 -9.45
C GLN A 308 -13.65 -2.48 -8.14
N LEU A 309 -14.56 -3.43 -7.91
CA LEU A 309 -14.51 -4.35 -6.80
C LEU A 309 -14.76 -5.77 -7.30
N ILE A 310 -13.85 -6.68 -6.97
CA ILE A 310 -14.09 -8.11 -7.09
C ILE A 310 -13.86 -8.77 -5.74
N ARG A 311 -14.83 -9.59 -5.32
CA ARG A 311 -14.78 -10.35 -4.06
C ARG A 311 -15.36 -11.72 -4.31
N ARG A 312 -14.51 -12.74 -4.20
CA ARG A 312 -14.94 -14.14 -4.22
C ARG A 312 -14.56 -14.85 -2.95
N GLN A 313 -15.34 -15.86 -2.63
CA GLN A 313 -15.15 -16.75 -1.49
C GLN A 313 -15.40 -18.18 -1.95
N ARG A 314 -14.70 -19.15 -1.35
CA ARG A 314 -15.01 -20.57 -1.60
C ARG A 314 -16.34 -20.90 -0.93
N SER A 315 -17.11 -21.80 -1.54
CA SER A 315 -18.33 -22.30 -0.91
C SER A 315 -17.98 -23.08 0.36
N ASN A 316 -18.76 -22.85 1.42
CA ASN A 316 -18.71 -23.64 2.65
C ASN A 316 -19.74 -24.79 2.63
N GLU A 317 -20.43 -24.99 1.50
CA GLU A 317 -21.40 -26.06 1.33
C GLU A 317 -20.71 -27.43 1.50
N GLY A 318 -21.26 -28.28 2.36
CA GLY A 318 -20.68 -29.58 2.73
C GLY A 318 -19.57 -29.53 3.79
N ILE A 319 -19.13 -28.35 4.23
CA ILE A 319 -18.18 -28.23 5.35
C ILE A 319 -18.97 -28.25 6.66
N HIS A 320 -18.95 -29.39 7.35
CA HIS A 320 -19.42 -29.48 8.72
C HIS A 320 -18.39 -28.85 9.66
N VAL A 321 -18.67 -27.63 10.11
CA VAL A 321 -17.90 -26.99 11.18
C VAL A 321 -18.34 -27.59 12.51
N GLU A 322 -17.66 -28.65 12.94
CA GLU A 322 -17.78 -29.14 14.31
C GLU A 322 -17.11 -28.14 15.24
N TYR A 323 -17.91 -27.25 15.82
CA TYR A 323 -17.47 -26.47 16.96
C TYR A 323 -17.28 -27.42 18.15
N LYS A 324 -16.06 -27.93 18.33
CA LYS A 324 -15.68 -28.58 19.58
C LYS A 324 -15.60 -27.52 20.67
N VAL A 325 -16.72 -27.29 21.32
CA VAL A 325 -16.76 -26.57 22.58
C VAL A 325 -16.06 -27.48 23.59
N LEU A 326 -14.91 -27.03 24.09
CA LEU A 326 -14.19 -27.73 25.14
C LEU A 326 -14.94 -27.48 26.45
N ASP A 327 -15.90 -28.35 26.77
CA ASP A 327 -16.72 -28.23 27.99
C ASP A 327 -15.91 -28.45 29.28
N LYS A 328 -14.71 -29.03 29.18
CA LYS A 328 -13.72 -29.16 30.26
C LYS A 328 -12.31 -28.91 29.73
N GLU A 329 -11.60 -27.97 30.33
CA GLU A 329 -10.22 -27.63 29.99
C GLU A 329 -9.24 -28.74 30.45
N PRO A 330 -8.16 -29.01 29.70
CA PRO A 330 -7.02 -29.74 30.26
C PRO A 330 -6.43 -28.91 31.42
N GLU A 331 -6.15 -29.56 32.57
CA GLU A 331 -5.66 -28.95 33.83
C GLU A 331 -4.38 -28.07 33.71
N ARG A 332 -3.81 -27.91 32.51
CA ARG A 332 -2.54 -27.20 32.24
C ARG A 332 -2.68 -25.92 31.39
N SER A 333 -3.84 -25.27 31.32
CA SER A 333 -3.97 -23.98 30.64
C SER A 333 -3.47 -22.82 31.53
N LYS A 334 -2.15 -22.57 31.56
CA LYS A 334 -1.56 -21.34 32.17
C LYS A 334 -2.10 -20.05 31.53
N ASN A 335 -2.66 -20.15 30.32
CA ASN A 335 -3.12 -19.02 29.52
C ASN A 335 -4.39 -18.37 30.09
N ARG A 336 -5.32 -19.15 30.66
CA ARG A 336 -6.55 -18.58 31.22
C ARG A 336 -6.31 -17.81 32.51
N ALA A 337 -5.45 -18.31 33.41
CA ALA A 337 -5.09 -17.58 34.62
C ALA A 337 -4.45 -16.21 34.32
N SER A 338 -3.62 -16.13 33.27
CA SER A 338 -3.07 -14.86 32.78
C SER A 338 -4.14 -13.98 32.15
N VAL A 339 -5.02 -14.53 31.29
CA VAL A 339 -6.10 -13.78 30.64
C VAL A 339 -7.13 -13.27 31.67
N ASP A 340 -7.57 -14.09 32.62
CA ASP A 340 -8.51 -13.70 33.69
C ASP A 340 -7.90 -12.69 34.65
N ARG A 341 -6.57 -12.74 34.87
CA ARG A 341 -5.86 -11.71 35.63
C ARG A 341 -5.85 -10.39 34.85
N ILE A 342 -5.59 -10.43 33.55
CA ILE A 342 -5.64 -9.26 32.67
C ILE A 342 -7.05 -8.67 32.62
N ILE A 343 -8.09 -9.51 32.47
CA ILE A 343 -9.50 -9.08 32.44
C ILE A 343 -9.88 -8.42 33.77
N ARG A 344 -9.49 -9.00 34.91
CA ARG A 344 -9.72 -8.39 36.23
C ARG A 344 -9.03 -7.04 36.38
N LEU A 345 -7.77 -6.92 35.95
CA LEU A 345 -7.04 -5.65 35.97
C LEU A 345 -7.69 -4.61 35.05
N MET A 346 -8.09 -5.00 33.84
CA MET A 346 -8.79 -4.11 32.91
C MET A 346 -10.11 -3.61 33.49
N ASN A 347 -10.90 -4.49 34.10
CA ASN A 347 -12.16 -4.10 34.76
C ASN A 347 -11.91 -3.17 35.96
N GLN A 348 -10.81 -3.35 36.70
CA GLN A 348 -10.43 -2.43 37.78
C GLN A 348 -10.01 -1.06 37.25
N VAL A 349 -9.29 -1.00 36.14
CA VAL A 349 -8.94 0.28 35.49
C VAL A 349 -10.19 0.99 35.00
N VAL A 350 -11.11 0.29 34.32
CA VAL A 350 -12.39 0.87 33.86
C VAL A 350 -13.21 1.39 35.04
N ALA A 351 -13.34 0.61 36.12
CA ALA A 351 -14.06 1.03 37.31
C ALA A 351 -13.41 2.26 37.99
N PHE A 352 -12.07 2.33 37.99
CA PHE A 352 -11.34 3.50 38.49
C PHE A 352 -11.57 4.73 37.61
N GLU A 353 -11.52 4.58 36.29
CA GLU A 353 -11.81 5.67 35.35
C GLU A 353 -13.24 6.20 35.52
N GLU A 354 -14.23 5.32 35.67
CA GLU A 354 -15.62 5.70 35.92
C GLU A 354 -15.82 6.41 37.27
N GLN A 355 -15.17 5.91 38.33
CA GLN A 355 -15.37 6.46 39.68
C GLN A 355 -14.61 7.75 39.93
N PHE A 356 -13.39 7.89 39.39
CA PHE A 356 -12.49 8.97 39.80
C PHE A 356 -12.15 9.93 38.67
N ILE A 357 -12.06 9.47 37.42
CA ILE A 357 -11.62 10.31 36.30
C ILE A 357 -12.81 10.97 35.59
N MET A 358 -13.87 10.22 35.29
CA MET A 358 -15.09 10.72 34.63
C MET A 358 -15.75 11.89 35.37
N PRO A 359 -15.89 11.88 36.71
CA PRO A 359 -16.48 13.03 37.43
C PRO A 359 -15.64 14.30 37.29
N ILE A 360 -14.31 14.18 37.37
CA ILE A 360 -13.38 15.30 37.22
C ILE A 360 -13.42 15.84 35.78
N LEU A 361 -13.40 14.96 34.78
CA LEU A 361 -13.54 15.35 33.38
C LEU A 361 -14.88 16.08 33.13
N ASN A 362 -15.97 15.60 33.72
CA ASN A 362 -17.28 16.25 33.61
C ASN A 362 -17.31 17.63 34.30
N GLU A 363 -16.65 17.78 35.45
CA GLU A 363 -16.48 19.09 36.10
C GLU A 363 -15.62 20.03 35.25
N VAL A 364 -14.51 19.56 34.69
CA VAL A 364 -13.65 20.37 33.81
C VAL A 364 -14.39 20.77 32.53
N HIS A 365 -15.13 19.85 31.91
CA HIS A 365 -15.94 20.13 30.71
C HIS A 365 -17.10 21.08 30.99
N SER A 366 -17.75 20.98 32.15
CA SER A 366 -18.83 21.89 32.56
C SER A 366 -18.31 23.28 32.94
N SER A 367 -17.11 23.36 33.51
CA SER A 367 -16.41 24.61 33.80
C SER A 367 -15.97 25.31 32.52
N ALA A 368 -15.42 24.57 31.55
CA ALA A 368 -15.04 25.08 30.24
C ALA A 368 -16.24 25.58 29.42
N ARG A 369 -17.41 24.92 29.53
CA ARG A 369 -18.67 25.38 28.92
C ARG A 369 -19.31 26.61 29.57
N LYS A 370 -18.90 26.97 30.79
CA LYS A 370 -19.35 28.21 31.46
C LYS A 370 -18.40 29.39 31.21
N ALA A 371 -17.20 29.13 30.73
CA ALA A 371 -16.13 30.12 30.52
C ALA A 371 -15.98 30.57 29.05
N GLY A 372 -16.74 29.99 28.12
CA GLY A 372 -16.92 30.45 26.74
C GLY A 372 -18.40 30.64 26.46
#